data_AF-M1CNP4-F1
#
_entry.id   AF-M1CNP4-F1
#
_cell.length_a   1.000
_cell.length_b   1.000
_cell.length_c   1.000
_cell.angle_alpha   90.00
_cell.angle_beta   90.00
_cell.angle_gamma   90.00
#
_symmetry.space_group_name_H-M   'P 1'
#
loop_
_entity.id
_entity.type
_entity.pdbx_description
1 polymer ?
#
loop_
_entity_poly.entity_id
_entity_poly.type
_entity_poly.pdbx_seq_one_letter_code
_entity_poly.pdbx_strand_id
1 'polypeptide(L)'
;MSLNILMRLDDPADVVRAASVSCLWRQFVATNRISKQLCLRKFPQLSSITRITEPDLRVAERKDESSNSSWEALKRDHNVYASLLQDIETSNSRPSDCMGHAVRASSTDHYPFESIVNTLAPSDRYGSRPSYWSSIGHSDPNAPETLIYKLKADLCCITEINIQPFEGDCSFSLIITLWH
;
A
#
# COMPACT_ATOMS: atom_id res chain seq x y z
N MET A 1 -18.66 -19.11 22.22
CA MET A 1 -19.19 -19.44 20.89
C MET A 1 -19.22 -18.25 19.93
N SER A 2 -19.59 -17.03 20.37
CA SER A 2 -19.72 -15.84 19.51
C SER A 2 -18.43 -15.33 18.84
N LEU A 3 -17.28 -15.40 19.51
CA LEU A 3 -15.99 -14.95 18.94
C LEU A 3 -15.60 -15.73 17.68
N ASN A 4 -15.71 -17.07 17.73
CA ASN A 4 -15.36 -17.94 16.60
C ASN A 4 -16.24 -17.72 15.38
N ILE A 5 -17.47 -17.22 15.56
CA ILE A 5 -18.37 -16.87 14.46
C ILE A 5 -17.88 -15.57 13.81
N LEU A 6 -17.59 -14.55 14.61
CA LEU A 6 -17.10 -13.26 14.12
C LEU A 6 -15.72 -13.36 13.43
N MET A 7 -14.83 -14.24 13.89
CA MET A 7 -13.55 -14.46 13.21
C MET A 7 -13.65 -15.14 11.85
N ARG A 8 -14.80 -15.72 11.51
CA ARG A 8 -15.07 -16.29 10.17
C ARG A 8 -15.55 -15.25 9.16
N LEU A 9 -15.78 -14.01 9.59
CA LEU A 9 -16.07 -12.92 8.66
C LEU A 9 -14.80 -12.61 7.87
N ASP A 10 -14.92 -12.56 6.54
CA ASP A 10 -13.84 -12.25 5.60
C ASP A 10 -14.01 -10.88 4.94
N ASP A 11 -15.23 -10.35 4.85
CA ASP A 11 -15.52 -9.01 4.35
C ASP A 11 -15.39 -7.99 5.50
N PRO A 12 -14.54 -6.95 5.40
CA PRO A 12 -14.50 -5.86 6.39
C PRO A 12 -15.87 -5.23 6.63
N ALA A 13 -16.71 -5.11 5.60
CA ALA A 13 -18.04 -4.53 5.73
C ALA A 13 -18.95 -5.41 6.60
N ASP A 14 -18.79 -6.74 6.61
CA ASP A 14 -19.52 -7.62 7.53
C ASP A 14 -19.15 -7.38 8.99
N VAL A 15 -17.88 -7.11 9.28
CA VAL A 15 -17.43 -6.81 10.65
C VAL A 15 -18.05 -5.49 11.14
N VAL A 16 -18.11 -4.48 10.27
CA VAL A 16 -18.76 -3.18 10.57
C VAL A 16 -20.27 -3.36 10.75
N ARG A 17 -20.92 -4.13 9.86
CA ARG A 17 -22.35 -4.48 9.97
C ARG A 17 -22.64 -5.17 11.30
N ALA A 18 -21.83 -6.15 11.70
CA ALA A 18 -21.95 -6.83 12.99
C ALA A 18 -21.82 -5.86 14.17
N ALA A 19 -20.88 -4.91 14.12
CA ALA A 19 -20.73 -3.89 15.16
C ALA A 19 -21.92 -2.92 15.23
N SER A 20 -22.66 -2.73 14.14
CA SER A 20 -23.82 -1.83 14.08
C SER A 20 -25.11 -2.43 14.69
N VAL A 21 -25.16 -3.74 14.94
CA VAL A 21 -26.35 -4.45 15.44
C VAL A 21 -26.81 -3.94 16.80
N SER A 22 -25.89 -3.70 17.74
CA SER A 22 -26.19 -3.13 19.06
C SER A 22 -24.94 -2.58 19.74
N CYS A 23 -25.12 -1.83 20.84
CA CYS A 23 -24.02 -1.34 21.66
C CYS A 23 -23.14 -2.47 22.20
N LEU A 24 -23.74 -3.61 22.59
CA LEU A 24 -23.02 -4.79 23.09
C LEU A 24 -22.19 -5.45 21.99
N TRP A 25 -22.72 -5.55 20.76
CA TRP A 25 -21.97 -6.08 19.63
C TRP A 25 -20.79 -5.20 19.27
N ARG A 26 -20.99 -3.87 19.21
CA ARG A 26 -19.90 -2.92 19.01
C ARG A 26 -18.80 -3.07 20.07
N GLN A 27 -19.20 -3.18 21.34
CA GLN A 27 -18.26 -3.38 22.44
C GLN A 27 -17.51 -4.70 22.30
N PHE A 28 -18.20 -5.77 21.95
CA PHE A 28 -17.61 -7.08 21.74
C PHE A 28 -16.60 -7.08 20.59
N VAL A 29 -16.96 -6.52 19.43
CA VAL A 29 -16.09 -6.46 18.24
C VAL A 29 -14.81 -5.67 18.51
N ALA A 30 -14.92 -4.51 19.15
CA ALA A 30 -13.76 -3.67 19.46
C ALA A 30 -12.89 -4.26 20.59
N THR A 31 -13.50 -4.79 21.65
CA THR A 31 -12.75 -5.43 22.76
C THR A 31 -11.95 -6.63 22.29
N ASN A 32 -12.53 -7.44 21.38
CA ASN A 32 -11.85 -8.59 20.78
C ASN A 32 -10.98 -8.21 19.57
N ARG A 33 -10.90 -6.92 19.22
CA ARG A 33 -10.05 -6.39 18.13
C ARG A 33 -10.26 -7.10 16.79
N ILE A 34 -11.51 -7.45 16.46
CA ILE A 34 -11.84 -8.28 15.28
C ILE A 34 -11.35 -7.62 13.98
N SER A 35 -11.58 -6.30 13.80
CA SER A 35 -11.10 -5.59 12.61
C SER A 35 -9.58 -5.62 12.47
N LYS A 36 -8.85 -5.49 13.59
CA LYS A 36 -7.38 -5.60 13.58
C LYS A 36 -6.94 -7.00 13.19
N GLN A 37 -7.56 -8.03 13.76
CA GLN A 37 -7.23 -9.43 13.44
C GLN A 37 -7.51 -9.74 11.96
N LEU A 38 -8.65 -9.30 11.42
CA LEU A 38 -8.98 -9.46 10.01
C LEU A 38 -7.97 -8.73 9.11
N CYS A 39 -7.64 -7.49 9.45
CA CYS A 39 -6.65 -6.69 8.73
C CYS A 39 -5.28 -7.36 8.70
N LEU A 40 -4.80 -7.86 9.84
CA LEU A 40 -3.51 -8.57 9.94
C LEU A 40 -3.52 -9.95 9.26
N ARG A 41 -4.68 -10.63 9.21
CA ARG A 41 -4.82 -11.89 8.48
C ARG A 41 -4.68 -11.69 6.97
N LYS A 42 -5.28 -10.62 6.45
CA LYS A 42 -5.21 -10.28 5.01
C LYS A 42 -3.88 -9.63 4.64
N PHE A 43 -3.34 -8.79 5.51
CA PHE A 43 -2.13 -8.02 5.27
C PHE A 43 -1.17 -8.13 6.47
N PRO A 44 -0.43 -9.25 6.59
CA PRO A 44 0.50 -9.48 7.71
C PRO A 44 1.57 -8.39 7.88
N GLN A 45 1.92 -7.68 6.81
CA GLN A 45 2.86 -6.56 6.82
C GLN A 45 2.44 -5.40 7.72
N LEU A 46 1.14 -5.25 7.97
CA LEU A 46 0.58 -4.21 8.85
C LEU A 46 0.81 -4.51 10.34
N SER A 47 1.39 -5.67 10.69
CA SER A 47 1.81 -5.99 12.06
C SER A 47 2.88 -5.06 12.60
N SER A 48 3.65 -4.42 11.70
CA SER A 48 4.66 -3.41 12.02
C SER A 48 4.08 -2.09 12.55
N ILE A 49 2.77 -1.84 12.34
CA ILE A 49 2.09 -0.62 12.82
C ILE A 49 2.12 -0.63 14.35
N THR A 50 3.00 0.20 14.91
CA THR A 50 3.24 0.26 16.35
C THR A 50 2.25 1.20 17.04
N ARG A 51 1.81 2.26 16.35
CA ARG A 51 0.93 3.29 16.89
C ARG A 51 -0.01 3.83 15.83
N ILE A 52 -1.24 4.11 16.24
CA ILE A 52 -2.23 4.87 15.48
C ILE A 52 -2.23 6.28 16.04
N THR A 53 -1.94 7.26 15.21
CA THR A 53 -1.98 8.68 15.57
C THR A 53 -3.01 9.34 14.66
N GLU A 54 -4.18 9.69 15.20
CA GLU A 54 -5.08 10.60 14.50
C GLU A 54 -4.59 12.03 14.75
N PRO A 55 -4.51 12.89 13.72
CA PRO A 55 -4.38 14.31 13.97
C PRO A 55 -5.65 14.77 14.69
N ASP A 56 -5.53 15.14 15.97
CA ASP A 56 -6.63 15.69 16.75
C ASP A 56 -7.16 16.95 16.06
N LEU A 57 -8.24 16.81 15.28
CA LEU A 57 -9.03 17.92 14.77
C LEU A 57 -9.84 18.60 15.89
N ARG A 58 -9.74 18.10 17.13
CA ARG A 58 -10.45 18.63 18.29
C ARG A 58 -9.47 19.40 19.15
N VAL A 59 -9.53 20.72 18.98
CA VAL A 59 -9.02 21.73 19.91
C VAL A 59 -9.29 21.27 21.34
N ALA A 60 -8.24 21.39 22.16
CA ALA A 60 -8.16 20.97 23.54
C ALA A 60 -9.42 21.25 24.38
N GLU A 61 -10.09 20.19 24.82
CA GLU A 61 -10.89 20.23 26.05
C GLU A 61 -10.39 19.14 26.99
N ARG A 62 -9.66 19.57 28.02
CA ARG A 62 -9.33 18.73 29.18
C ARG A 62 -10.60 18.49 30.00
N LYS A 63 -11.00 17.23 30.22
CA LYS A 63 -11.30 16.68 31.56
C LYS A 63 -11.77 15.22 31.56
N ASP A 64 -11.40 14.55 32.66
CA ASP A 64 -11.77 13.23 33.19
C ASP A 64 -11.15 11.99 32.53
N GLU A 65 -9.89 11.78 32.93
CA GLU A 65 -9.19 10.50 32.97
C GLU A 65 -9.86 9.55 33.97
N SER A 66 -10.24 8.35 33.50
CA SER A 66 -9.69 7.09 34.04
C SER A 66 -10.40 5.83 33.52
N SER A 67 -11.59 5.92 32.92
CA SER A 67 -12.29 4.73 32.37
C SER A 67 -12.70 4.85 30.90
N ASN A 68 -12.95 6.07 30.40
CA ASN A 68 -13.29 6.32 29.00
C ASN A 68 -12.10 6.20 28.04
N SER A 69 -10.87 6.42 28.51
CA SER A 69 -9.68 6.43 27.64
C SER A 69 -9.41 5.08 26.98
N SER A 70 -9.59 3.97 27.72
CA SER A 70 -9.35 2.61 27.20
C SER A 70 -10.39 2.19 26.18
N TRP A 71 -11.67 2.52 26.41
CA TRP A 71 -12.74 2.18 25.47
C TRP A 71 -12.67 3.03 24.20
N GLU A 72 -12.43 4.33 24.33
CA GLU A 72 -12.22 5.19 23.16
C GLU A 72 -10.99 4.78 22.37
N ALA A 73 -9.93 4.25 23.01
CA ALA A 73 -8.80 3.65 22.30
C ALA A 73 -9.18 2.40 21.50
N LEU A 74 -9.94 1.47 22.08
CA LEU A 74 -10.40 0.27 21.38
C LEU A 74 -11.34 0.60 20.21
N LYS A 75 -12.21 1.59 20.41
CA LYS A 75 -13.11 2.08 19.36
C LYS A 75 -12.34 2.76 18.23
N ARG A 76 -11.34 3.58 18.55
CA ARG A 76 -10.43 4.18 17.55
C ARG A 76 -9.68 3.11 16.77
N ASP A 77 -9.07 2.15 17.46
CA ASP A 77 -8.38 1.03 16.81
C ASP A 77 -9.33 0.29 15.86
N HIS A 78 -10.55 -0.04 16.32
CA HIS A 78 -11.56 -0.71 15.49
C HIS A 78 -11.88 0.08 14.22
N ASN A 79 -12.14 1.39 14.36
CA ASN A 79 -12.48 2.26 13.23
C ASN A 79 -11.31 2.37 12.24
N VAL A 80 -10.09 2.62 12.72
CA VAL A 80 -8.91 2.79 11.85
C VAL A 80 -8.61 1.51 11.09
N TYR A 81 -8.60 0.34 11.73
CA TYR A 81 -8.36 -0.92 11.03
C TYR A 81 -9.50 -1.29 10.08
N ALA A 82 -10.75 -0.95 10.41
CA ALA A 82 -11.88 -1.18 9.51
C ALA A 82 -11.79 -0.29 8.26
N SER A 83 -11.55 1.02 8.43
CA SER A 83 -11.39 1.97 7.33
C SER A 83 -10.16 1.64 6.48
N LEU A 84 -9.00 1.38 7.09
CA LEU A 84 -7.80 1.00 6.36
C LEU A 84 -8.04 -0.25 5.49
N LEU A 85 -8.66 -1.28 6.07
CA LEU A 85 -8.94 -2.51 5.33
C LEU A 85 -9.92 -2.27 4.18
N GLN A 86 -10.96 -1.47 4.40
CA GLN A 86 -11.90 -1.06 3.37
C GLN A 86 -11.22 -0.25 2.25
N ASP A 87 -10.34 0.69 2.59
CA ASP A 87 -9.62 1.54 1.63
C ASP A 87 -8.66 0.70 0.78
N ILE A 88 -7.95 -0.26 1.37
CA ILE A 88 -7.08 -1.20 0.63
C ILE A 88 -7.92 -2.07 -0.33
N GLU A 89 -9.05 -2.61 0.13
CA GLU A 89 -9.87 -3.47 -0.71
C GLU A 89 -10.61 -2.71 -1.82
N THR A 90 -11.00 -1.45 -1.57
CA THR A 90 -11.64 -0.60 -2.59
C THR A 90 -10.65 0.02 -3.56
N SER A 91 -9.42 0.32 -3.14
CA SER A 91 -8.36 0.80 -4.04
C SER A 91 -7.96 -0.27 -5.06
N ASN A 92 -8.03 -1.55 -4.70
CA ASN A 92 -7.84 -2.68 -5.64
C ASN A 92 -8.85 -2.70 -6.80
N SER A 93 -9.93 -1.90 -6.75
CA SER A 93 -10.96 -1.89 -7.81
C SER A 93 -10.58 -1.08 -9.05
N ARG A 94 -9.52 -0.26 -8.99
CA ARG A 94 -9.03 0.52 -10.14
C ARG A 94 -7.51 0.52 -10.19
N PRO A 95 -6.91 -0.18 -11.18
CA PRO A 95 -5.48 -0.11 -11.42
C PRO A 95 -5.05 1.34 -11.57
N SER A 96 -4.28 1.82 -10.60
CA SER A 96 -3.66 3.12 -10.65
C SER A 96 -2.17 2.95 -10.47
N ASP A 97 -1.40 3.65 -11.30
CA ASP A 97 0.06 3.61 -11.23
C ASP A 97 0.51 4.13 -9.86
N CYS A 98 1.25 3.30 -9.12
CA CYS A 98 1.74 3.64 -7.79
C CYS A 98 3.15 4.26 -7.78
N MET A 99 3.83 4.31 -8.92
CA MET A 99 5.15 4.95 -9.03
C MET A 99 5.01 6.47 -9.00
N GLY A 100 5.75 7.11 -8.10
CA GLY A 100 5.79 8.56 -7.96
C GLY A 100 6.86 9.17 -8.86
N HIS A 101 8.12 8.99 -8.50
CA HIS A 101 9.25 9.47 -9.31
C HIS A 101 10.43 8.52 -9.25
N ALA A 102 11.24 8.56 -10.30
CA ALA A 102 12.50 7.83 -10.39
C ALA A 102 13.52 8.45 -9.42
N VAL A 103 14.13 7.62 -8.58
CA VAL A 103 15.15 8.04 -7.61
C VAL A 103 16.55 7.78 -8.17
N ARG A 104 16.80 6.55 -8.63
CA ARG A 104 18.14 6.14 -9.07
C ARG A 104 18.08 4.90 -9.95
N ALA A 105 18.96 4.85 -10.94
CA ALA A 105 19.36 3.62 -11.63
C ALA A 105 20.81 3.25 -11.24
N SER A 106 21.17 1.97 -11.31
CA SER A 106 22.56 1.48 -11.16
C SER A 106 23.49 2.12 -12.18
N SER A 107 23.05 2.14 -13.44
CA SER A 107 23.67 2.81 -14.56
C SER A 107 22.59 3.37 -15.49
N THR A 108 22.94 4.12 -16.53
CA THR A 108 21.99 4.57 -17.55
C THR A 108 22.77 4.80 -18.83
N ASP A 109 22.40 4.12 -19.90
CA ASP A 109 23.01 4.34 -21.20
C ASP A 109 22.37 5.56 -21.91
N HIS A 110 23.08 6.14 -22.87
CA HIS A 110 22.62 7.25 -23.72
C HIS A 110 21.83 8.36 -22.99
N TYR A 111 22.27 8.77 -21.80
CA TYR A 111 21.60 9.82 -21.02
C TYR A 111 21.52 11.13 -21.83
N PRO A 112 20.37 11.83 -21.86
CA PRO A 112 19.14 11.59 -21.10
C PRO A 112 18.07 10.76 -21.83
N PHE A 113 18.38 10.21 -23.01
CA PHE A 113 17.38 9.63 -23.91
C PHE A 113 16.81 8.31 -23.42
N GLU A 114 17.60 7.48 -22.74
CA GLU A 114 17.21 6.17 -22.21
C GLU A 114 17.13 6.20 -20.67
N SER A 115 16.71 7.35 -20.13
CA SER A 115 16.63 7.60 -18.69
C SER A 115 15.56 6.77 -17.99
N ILE A 116 15.79 6.45 -16.72
CA ILE A 116 14.82 5.84 -15.81
C ILE A 116 13.49 6.61 -15.74
N VAL A 117 13.47 7.91 -16.02
CA VAL A 117 12.22 8.69 -16.04
C VAL A 117 11.24 8.21 -17.12
N ASN A 118 11.75 7.61 -18.20
CA ASN A 118 10.93 7.12 -19.30
C ASN A 118 10.05 5.93 -18.89
N THR A 119 10.45 5.14 -17.88
CA THR A 119 9.68 3.99 -17.39
C THR A 119 8.48 4.41 -16.55
N LEU A 120 8.41 5.67 -16.09
CA LEU A 120 7.25 6.19 -15.36
C LEU A 120 6.03 6.37 -16.26
N ALA A 121 6.22 6.43 -17.58
CA ALA A 121 5.13 6.51 -18.53
C ALA A 121 4.58 5.10 -18.77
N PRO A 122 3.29 4.83 -18.48
CA PRO A 122 2.70 3.50 -18.67
C PRO A 122 2.44 3.13 -20.14
N SER A 123 2.93 3.94 -21.08
CA SER A 123 2.80 3.73 -22.51
C SER A 123 4.18 3.55 -23.11
N ASP A 124 4.28 2.68 -24.12
CA ASP A 124 5.46 2.40 -24.92
C ASP A 124 6.07 3.67 -25.56
N ARG A 125 5.31 4.77 -25.60
CA ARG A 125 5.77 6.07 -26.09
C ARG A 125 5.44 7.21 -25.12
N TYR A 126 6.44 8.04 -24.84
CA TYR A 126 6.30 9.32 -24.17
C TYR A 126 6.44 10.42 -25.22
N GLY A 127 5.30 10.92 -25.70
CA GLY A 127 5.25 11.80 -26.87
C GLY A 127 5.66 11.06 -28.15
N SER A 128 6.71 11.53 -28.84
CA SER A 128 7.28 10.87 -30.02
C SER A 128 8.41 9.89 -29.69
N ARG A 129 8.82 9.77 -28.42
CA ARG A 129 9.96 8.97 -28.00
C ARG A 129 9.53 7.64 -27.40
N PRO A 130 10.30 6.55 -27.62
CA PRO A 130 10.05 5.28 -26.96
C PRO A 130 10.30 5.38 -25.44
N SER A 131 9.40 4.81 -24.65
CA SER A 131 9.42 4.85 -23.17
C SER A 131 10.18 3.65 -22.60
N TYR A 132 11.51 3.70 -22.60
CA TYR A 132 12.32 2.65 -21.98
C TYR A 132 13.54 3.22 -21.25
N TRP A 133 14.11 2.39 -20.39
CA TRP A 133 15.44 2.57 -19.81
C TRP A 133 16.37 1.44 -20.25
N SER A 134 17.66 1.76 -20.37
CA SER A 134 18.74 0.83 -20.67
C SER A 134 19.94 1.08 -19.74
N SER A 135 20.73 0.02 -19.51
CA SER A 135 21.97 0.10 -18.75
C SER A 135 23.18 0.24 -19.67
N ILE A 136 24.27 0.83 -19.15
CA ILE A 136 25.59 0.79 -19.81
C ILE A 136 26.12 -0.66 -19.87
N GLY A 137 25.53 -1.53 -19.05
CA GLY A 137 26.02 -2.87 -18.78
C GLY A 137 27.14 -2.86 -17.74
N HIS A 138 27.55 -4.06 -17.37
CA HIS A 138 28.60 -4.28 -16.39
C HIS A 138 29.55 -5.38 -16.88
N SER A 139 30.84 -5.24 -16.61
CA SER A 139 31.86 -6.21 -17.06
C SER A 139 31.75 -7.56 -16.34
N ASP A 140 31.28 -7.53 -15.09
CA ASP A 140 30.92 -8.74 -14.35
C ASP A 140 29.47 -9.14 -14.69
N PRO A 141 29.24 -10.31 -15.30
CA PRO A 141 27.90 -10.80 -15.66
C PRO A 141 27.01 -11.10 -14.45
N ASN A 142 27.56 -11.18 -13.24
CA ASN A 142 26.80 -11.42 -12.01
C ASN A 142 26.41 -10.14 -11.28
N ALA A 143 26.86 -8.97 -11.75
CA ALA A 143 26.49 -7.71 -11.14
C ALA A 143 25.02 -7.39 -11.43
N PRO A 144 24.21 -7.03 -10.42
CA PRO A 144 22.81 -6.70 -10.63
C PRO A 144 22.67 -5.28 -11.20
N GLU A 145 21.75 -5.12 -12.14
CA GLU A 145 21.21 -3.81 -12.53
C GLU A 145 19.97 -3.51 -11.69
N THR A 146 19.81 -2.27 -11.21
CA THR A 146 18.77 -1.89 -10.24
C THR A 146 18.13 -0.56 -10.60
N LEU A 147 16.80 -0.51 -10.54
CA LEU A 147 16.00 0.72 -10.65
C LEU A 147 15.28 0.97 -9.32
N ILE A 148 15.39 2.19 -8.82
CA ILE A 148 14.82 2.63 -7.55
C ILE A 148 13.83 3.74 -7.83
N TYR A 149 12.59 3.54 -7.37
CA TYR A 149 11.49 4.48 -7.48
C TYR A 149 10.97 4.86 -6.10
N LYS A 150 10.48 6.09 -5.99
CA LYS A 150 9.65 6.51 -4.86
C LYS A 150 8.18 6.28 -5.23
N LEU A 151 7.42 5.67 -4.34
CA LEU A 151 5.97 5.50 -4.51
C LEU A 151 5.23 6.83 -4.36
N LYS A 152 4.04 6.95 -4.96
CA LYS A 152 3.19 8.16 -4.85
C LYS A 152 2.67 8.39 -3.43
N ALA A 153 2.46 7.31 -2.68
CA ALA A 153 1.96 7.34 -1.31
C ALA A 153 2.99 6.71 -0.36
N ASP A 154 2.93 7.09 0.92
CA ASP A 154 3.76 6.51 1.97
C ASP A 154 3.40 5.03 2.24
N LEU A 155 2.18 4.63 1.89
CA LEU A 155 1.71 3.25 1.88
C LEU A 155 1.00 2.96 0.56
N CYS A 156 1.39 1.87 -0.12
CA CYS A 156 0.74 1.41 -1.33
C CYS A 156 0.70 -0.13 -1.36
N CYS A 157 -0.40 -0.70 -1.85
CA CYS A 157 -0.44 -2.11 -2.20
C CYS A 157 0.06 -2.26 -3.65
N ILE A 158 1.05 -3.13 -3.86
CA ILE A 158 1.52 -3.48 -5.19
C ILE A 158 0.97 -4.88 -5.47
N THR A 159 0.01 -4.97 -6.38
CA THR A 159 -0.62 -6.24 -6.76
C THR A 159 0.03 -6.81 -8.02
N GLU A 160 0.56 -5.94 -8.89
CA GLU A 160 1.19 -6.34 -10.14
C GLU A 160 2.44 -5.51 -10.45
N ILE A 161 3.47 -6.20 -10.93
CA ILE A 161 4.69 -5.62 -11.48
C ILE A 161 4.83 -6.12 -12.91
N ASN A 162 4.64 -5.24 -13.88
CA ASN A 162 4.80 -5.58 -15.27
C ASN A 162 6.18 -5.12 -15.76
N ILE A 163 6.95 -6.06 -16.28
CA ILE A 163 8.31 -5.85 -16.78
C ILE A 163 8.33 -6.33 -18.23
N GLN A 164 8.56 -5.42 -19.17
CA GLN A 164 8.68 -5.75 -20.58
C GLN A 164 10.12 -5.53 -21.05
N PRO A 165 10.89 -6.61 -21.29
CA PRO A 165 12.19 -6.50 -21.91
C PRO A 165 12.04 -6.09 -23.38
N PHE A 166 12.92 -5.22 -23.84
CA PHE A 166 13.03 -4.79 -25.22
C PHE A 166 14.46 -5.07 -25.72
N GLU A 167 14.55 -5.65 -26.91
CA GLU A 167 15.82 -5.98 -27.57
C GLU A 167 16.19 -4.84 -28.52
N GLY A 168 17.22 -4.07 -28.14
CA GLY A 168 17.91 -3.12 -29.02
C GLY A 168 19.30 -3.66 -29.38
N ASP A 169 19.89 -3.16 -30.48
CA ASP A 169 21.03 -3.75 -31.19
C ASP A 169 22.30 -4.11 -30.37
N CYS A 170 22.42 -3.75 -29.08
CA CYS A 170 23.45 -4.26 -28.17
C CYS A 170 23.11 -4.13 -26.66
N SER A 171 21.85 -3.86 -26.27
CA SER A 171 21.51 -3.49 -24.88
C SER A 171 20.18 -4.09 -24.43
N PHE A 172 20.10 -4.57 -23.18
CA PHE A 172 18.84 -4.95 -22.53
C PHE A 172 18.10 -3.69 -22.07
N SER A 173 16.89 -3.49 -22.57
CA SER A 173 16.01 -2.38 -22.17
C SER A 173 14.79 -2.88 -21.41
N LEU A 174 14.28 -2.09 -20.46
CA LEU A 174 13.12 -2.45 -19.64
C LEU A 174 12.06 -1.34 -19.67
N ILE A 175 10.79 -1.76 -19.79
CA ILE A 175 9.62 -0.98 -19.41
C ILE A 175 9.11 -1.58 -18.09
N ILE A 176 8.94 -0.76 -17.07
CA ILE A 176 8.39 -1.19 -15.78
C ILE A 176 7.11 -0.41 -15.53
N THR A 177 6.01 -1.10 -15.25
CA THR A 177 4.79 -0.47 -14.74
C THR A 177 4.37 -1.18 -13.46
N LEU A 178 4.05 -0.41 -12.42
CA LEU A 178 3.53 -0.94 -11.15
C LEU A 178 2.05 -0.56 -11.06
N TRP A 179 1.21 -1.57 -10.95
CA TRP A 179 -0.23 -1.37 -10.76
C TRP A 179 -0.63 -1.75 -9.34
N HIS A 180 -1.59 -1.00 -8.82
CA HIS A 180 -2.38 -1.38 -7.66
C HIS A 180 -3.55 -2.27 -8.08
#